data_AF-A0ABD3VDX4-F1
#
_entry.id   AF-A0ABD3VDX4-F1
#
_cell.length_a   1.000
_cell.length_b   1.000
_cell.length_c   1.000
_cell.angle_alpha   90.00
_cell.angle_beta   90.00
_cell.angle_gamma   90.00
#
_symmetry.space_group_name_H-M   'P 1'
#
loop_
_entity.id
_entity.type
_entity.pdbx_description
1 polymer ?
#
loop_
_entity_poly.entity_id
_entity_poly.type
_entity_poly.pdbx_seq_one_letter_code
_entity_poly.pdbx_strand_id
1 'polypeptide(L)'
;MEDINDIRLGSTIPFEDQELQRWTALERIKAENQKLRIFLLCRICGINRISCVLPCGHLTCWKCADPLVCCPVCDTPTTNKYCIYLHPPYSKEN
;
A
#
# COMPACT_ATOMS: atom_id res chain seq x y z
N MET A 1 8.42 -10.65 33.33
CA MET A 1 8.44 -11.15 31.95
C MET A 1 7.46 -10.25 31.22
N GLU A 2 7.97 -9.21 30.58
CA GLU A 2 7.15 -8.09 30.09
C GLU A 2 6.58 -8.43 28.71
N ASP A 3 5.26 -8.31 28.58
CA ASP A 3 4.48 -8.49 27.37
C ASP A 3 4.83 -7.43 26.32
N ILE A 4 5.57 -7.82 25.28
CA ILE A 4 5.86 -6.97 24.11
C ILE A 4 4.71 -7.14 23.11
N ASN A 5 3.56 -6.50 23.37
CA ASN A 5 2.43 -6.47 22.43
C ASN A 5 1.78 -5.08 22.36
N ASP A 6 2.59 -4.03 22.26
CA ASP A 6 2.07 -2.69 22.02
C ASP A 6 2.98 -1.90 21.05
N ILE A 7 2.92 -2.25 19.77
CA ILE A 7 3.28 -1.31 18.70
C ILE A 7 1.97 -0.87 18.05
N ARG A 8 1.32 0.11 18.66
CA ARG A 8 0.24 0.90 18.05
C ARG A 8 0.81 1.71 16.89
N LEU A 9 0.74 1.18 15.68
CA LEU A 9 0.77 2.00 14.46
C LEU A 9 -0.59 2.67 14.30
N GLY A 10 -0.75 3.80 14.99
CA GLY A 10 -1.87 4.71 14.78
C GLY A 10 -1.68 5.46 13.46
N SER A 11 -2.64 5.34 12.55
CA SER A 11 -2.84 6.29 11.46
C SER A 11 -4.32 6.37 11.10
N THR A 12 -4.95 7.38 11.70
CA THR A 12 -6.17 8.09 11.31
C THR A 12 -6.93 7.55 10.09
N ILE A 13 -7.89 6.67 10.34
CA ILE A 13 -9.09 6.54 9.51
C ILE A 13 -10.29 6.57 10.47
N PRO A 14 -11.07 7.66 10.53
CA PRO A 14 -12.25 7.72 11.36
C PRO A 14 -13.41 7.03 10.61
N PHE A 15 -13.57 5.71 10.76
CA PHE A 15 -14.83 5.03 10.41
C PHE A 15 -14.95 3.61 11.04
N GLU A 16 -15.87 3.50 12.00
CA GLU A 16 -16.63 2.32 12.49
C GLU A 16 -15.91 1.08 13.07
N ASP A 17 -15.46 1.21 14.33
CA ASP A 17 -14.98 0.10 15.18
C ASP A 17 -16.06 -0.94 15.57
N GLN A 18 -17.36 -0.64 15.42
CA GLN A 18 -18.44 -1.52 15.91
C GLN A 18 -18.70 -2.76 15.02
N GLU A 19 -18.51 -2.68 13.70
CA GLU A 19 -18.72 -3.85 12.82
C GLU A 19 -17.58 -4.88 12.93
N LEU A 20 -16.38 -4.45 13.27
CA LEU A 20 -15.19 -5.30 13.35
C LEU A 20 -15.27 -6.36 14.47
N GLN A 21 -16.04 -6.06 15.53
CA GLN A 21 -16.30 -7.01 16.62
C GLN A 21 -17.22 -8.17 16.19
N ARG A 22 -18.07 -7.98 15.16
CA ARG A 22 -18.98 -9.01 14.65
C ARG A 22 -18.30 -10.01 13.71
N TRP A 23 -17.20 -9.61 13.09
CA TRP A 23 -16.47 -10.47 12.15
C TRP A 23 -15.74 -11.61 12.87
N THR A 24 -15.72 -12.77 12.24
CA THR A 24 -14.87 -13.89 12.66
C THR A 24 -13.39 -13.51 12.52
N ALA A 25 -12.51 -14.23 13.22
CA ALA A 25 -11.07 -14.03 13.10
C ALA A 25 -10.58 -14.20 11.65
N LEU A 26 -11.14 -15.15 10.90
CA LEU A 26 -10.82 -15.39 9.50
C LEU A 26 -11.25 -14.21 8.60
N GLU A 27 -12.44 -13.66 8.83
CA GLU A 27 -12.94 -12.51 8.06
C GLU A 27 -12.09 -11.28 8.31
N ARG A 28 -11.69 -11.02 9.56
CA ARG A 28 -10.76 -9.93 9.90
C ARG A 28 -9.44 -10.05 9.15
N ILE A 29 -8.82 -11.24 9.19
CA ILE A 29 -7.55 -11.50 8.50
C ILE A 29 -7.70 -11.37 6.98
N LYS A 30 -8.81 -11.85 6.41
CA LYS A 30 -9.07 -11.72 4.96
C LYS A 30 -9.25 -10.26 4.57
N ALA A 31 -9.98 -9.49 5.34
CA ALA A 31 -10.20 -8.07 5.08
C ALA A 31 -8.89 -7.27 5.21
N GLU A 32 -8.07 -7.55 6.21
CA GLU A 32 -6.75 -6.95 6.36
C GLU A 32 -5.84 -7.32 5.18
N ASN A 33 -5.79 -8.60 4.80
CA ASN A 33 -5.04 -9.04 3.62
C ASN A 33 -5.52 -8.33 2.34
N GLN A 34 -6.83 -8.13 2.19
CA GLN A 34 -7.39 -7.40 1.05
C GLN A 34 -6.94 -5.94 1.06
N LYS A 35 -6.99 -5.25 2.22
CA LYS A 35 -6.48 -3.88 2.38
C LYS A 35 -4.99 -3.79 2.01
N LEU A 36 -4.17 -4.70 2.55
CA LEU A 36 -2.73 -4.78 2.25
C LEU A 36 -2.47 -5.00 0.75
N ARG A 37 -3.27 -5.83 0.09
CA ARG A 37 -3.15 -6.05 -1.36
C ARG A 37 -3.49 -4.80 -2.17
N ILE A 38 -4.47 -4.00 -1.73
CA ILE A 38 -4.84 -2.73 -2.40
C ILE A 38 -3.68 -1.73 -2.31
N PHE A 39 -2.94 -1.68 -1.20
CA PHE A 39 -1.77 -0.80 -1.06
C PHE A 39 -0.63 -1.12 -2.04
N LEU A 40 -0.61 -2.31 -2.65
CA LEU A 40 0.35 -2.68 -3.69
C LEU A 40 -0.04 -2.18 -5.08
N LEU A 41 -1.24 -1.61 -5.26
CA LEU A 41 -1.71 -1.06 -6.53
C LEU A 41 -1.27 0.39 -6.68
N CYS A 42 -0.95 0.77 -7.92
CA CYS A 42 -0.60 2.14 -8.27
C CYS A 42 -1.74 3.09 -7.89
N ARG A 43 -1.44 4.12 -7.10
CA ARG A 43 -2.45 5.09 -6.64
C ARG A 43 -3.06 5.92 -7.77
N ILE A 44 -2.39 6.01 -8.92
CA ILE A 44 -2.84 6.77 -10.08
C ILE A 44 -3.87 5.98 -10.90
N CYS A 45 -3.56 4.73 -11.28
CA CYS A 45 -4.47 3.94 -12.12
C CYS A 45 -5.34 2.95 -11.35
N GLY A 46 -4.96 2.56 -10.14
CA GLY A 46 -5.65 1.51 -9.37
C GLY A 46 -5.59 0.10 -9.99
N ILE A 47 -4.88 -0.08 -11.10
CA ILE A 47 -4.90 -1.32 -11.91
C ILE A 47 -3.56 -2.06 -11.82
N ASN A 48 -2.46 -1.38 -12.14
CA ASN A 48 -1.13 -2.00 -12.17
C ASN A 48 -0.51 -1.99 -10.77
N ARG A 49 0.28 -3.01 -10.44
CA ARG A 49 1.09 -3.01 -9.22
C ARG A 49 2.15 -1.90 -9.24
N ILE A 50 2.53 -1.44 -8.06
CA ILE A 50 3.68 -0.54 -7.87
C ILE A 50 4.93 -1.22 -8.43
N SER A 51 5.66 -0.48 -9.26
CA SER A 51 6.90 -0.94 -9.89
C SER A 51 7.91 0.18 -10.12
N CYS A 52 7.62 1.39 -9.65
CA CYS A 52 8.47 2.55 -9.81
C CYS A 52 8.42 3.44 -8.57
N VAL A 53 9.58 3.98 -8.21
CA VAL A 53 9.72 5.02 -7.18
C VAL A 53 10.16 6.34 -7.83
N LEU A 54 9.46 7.41 -7.47
CA LEU A 54 9.77 8.79 -7.86
C LEU A 54 10.93 9.32 -6.99
N PRO A 55 11.64 10.40 -7.38
CA PRO A 55 12.81 10.86 -6.64
C PRO A 55 12.46 11.40 -5.24
N CYS A 56 11.20 11.79 -5.03
CA CYS A 56 10.65 12.15 -3.72
C CYS A 56 10.27 10.94 -2.83
N GLY A 57 10.43 9.69 -3.32
CA GLY A 57 10.12 8.47 -2.58
C GLY A 57 8.69 7.93 -2.76
N HIS A 58 7.78 8.69 -3.39
CA HIS A 58 6.43 8.22 -3.64
C HIS A 58 6.38 7.14 -4.73
N LEU A 59 5.45 6.20 -4.57
CA LEU A 59 5.38 4.95 -5.33
C LEU A 59 4.27 4.96 -6.38
N THR A 60 4.56 4.40 -7.56
CA THR A 60 3.60 4.28 -8.67
C THR A 60 3.95 3.07 -9.56
N CYS A 61 3.15 2.77 -10.58
CA CYS A 61 3.56 1.83 -11.63
C CYS A 61 4.37 2.57 -12.70
N TRP A 62 5.24 1.84 -13.40
CA TRP A 62 6.05 2.38 -14.50
C TRP A 62 5.22 3.12 -15.56
N LYS A 63 4.10 2.54 -16.00
CA LYS A 63 3.21 3.15 -17.03
C LYS A 63 2.66 4.51 -16.63
N CYS A 64 2.35 4.69 -15.33
CA CYS A 64 1.88 5.97 -14.82
C CYS A 64 3.03 6.90 -14.45
N ALA A 65 4.23 6.37 -14.14
CA ALA A 65 5.40 7.18 -13.86
C ALA A 65 5.95 7.87 -15.12
N ASP A 66 5.94 7.17 -16.25
CA ASP A 66 6.58 7.59 -17.49
C ASP A 66 6.20 9.02 -17.94
N PRO A 67 4.92 9.40 -18.05
CA PRO A 67 4.55 10.75 -18.49
C PRO A 67 4.62 11.82 -17.39
N LEU A 68 4.93 11.47 -16.13
CA LEU A 68 4.95 12.46 -15.04
C LEU A 68 6.15 13.39 -15.16
N VAL A 69 5.88 14.68 -14.96
CA VAL A 69 6.86 15.75 -14.77
C VAL A 69 6.98 16.19 -13.31
N CYS A 70 5.92 16.00 -12.52
CA CYS A 70 5.89 16.23 -11.07
C CYS A 70 5.18 15.08 -10.37
N CYS A 71 5.51 14.86 -9.10
CA CYS A 71 4.85 13.87 -8.26
C CYS A 71 3.41 14.32 -7.93
N PRO A 72 2.37 13.51 -8.17
CA PRO A 72 0.99 13.88 -7.88
C PRO A 72 0.62 13.87 -6.39
N VAL A 73 1.57 13.51 -5.50
CA VAL A 73 1.36 13.44 -4.04
C VAL A 73 1.96 14.66 -3.33
N CYS A 74 3.10 15.16 -3.80
CA CYS A 74 3.86 16.22 -3.12
C CYS A 74 4.42 17.29 -4.06
N ASP A 75 4.01 17.28 -5.34
CA ASP A 75 4.39 18.22 -6.40
C ASP A 75 5.90 18.35 -6.70
N THR A 76 6.73 17.49 -6.10
CA THR A 76 8.18 17.48 -6.38
C THR A 76 8.46 17.13 -7.84
N PRO A 77 9.30 17.90 -8.56
CA PRO A 77 9.68 17.60 -9.94
C PRO A 77 10.33 16.21 -10.07
N THR A 78 9.93 15.44 -11.07
CA THR A 78 10.44 14.08 -11.31
C THR A 78 11.56 14.13 -12.34
N THR A 79 12.79 14.34 -11.89
CA THR A 79 13.99 14.36 -12.75
C THR A 79 14.44 12.95 -13.17
N ASN A 80 14.32 11.98 -12.27
CA ASN A 80 14.68 10.58 -12.50
C ASN A 80 13.61 9.65 -11.90
N LYS A 81 13.45 8.46 -12.46
CA LYS A 81 12.47 7.44 -12.05
C LYS A 81 13.18 6.09 -11.96
N TYR A 82 12.97 5.35 -10.88
CA TYR A 82 13.65 4.08 -10.68
C TYR A 82 12.65 2.94 -10.68
N CYS A 83 12.85 1.97 -11.57
CA CYS A 83 12.09 0.73 -11.56
C CYS A 83 12.53 -0.11 -10.36
N ILE A 84 11.56 -0.61 -9.61
CA ILE A 84 11.79 -1.42 -8.41
C ILE A 84 11.06 -2.76 -8.54
N TYR A 85 11.66 -3.79 -7.97
CA TYR A 85 11.01 -5.07 -7.78
C TYR A 85 10.50 -5.16 -6.34
N LEU A 86 9.18 -5.19 -6.18
CA LEU A 86 8.55 -5.54 -4.91
C LEU A 86 8.31 -7.03 -4.90
N HIS A 87 8.87 -7.72 -3.90
CA HIS A 87 8.66 -9.15 -3.75
C HIS A 87 7.14 -9.43 -3.69
N PRO A 88 6.63 -10.35 -4.52
CA PRO A 88 5.21 -10.67 -4.53
C PRO A 88 4.79 -11.14 -3.13
N PRO A 89 3.62 -10.74 -2.63
CA PRO A 89 3.13 -11.27 -1.36
C PRO A 89 3.04 -12.78 -1.46
N TYR A 90 3.43 -13.48 -0.40
CA TYR A 90 3.37 -14.94 -0.34
C TYR A 90 1.99 -15.44 -0.76
N SER A 91 1.92 -16.16 -1.88
CA SER A 91 0.76 -16.93 -2.29
C SER A 91 1.12 -18.40 -2.19
N LYS A 92 0.40 -19.15 -1.35
CA LYS A 92 0.24 -20.58 -1.62
C LYS A 92 -0.65 -20.67 -2.85
N GLU A 93 -0.04 -20.86 -4.01
CA GLU A 93 -0.77 -21.32 -5.18
C GLU A 93 -1.26 -22.74 -4.87
N ASN A 94 -2.58 -22.93 -4.93
CA ASN A 94 -3.27 -24.22 -4.82
C ASN A 94 -3.83 -24.54 -6.21
#